data_AF-A0A7V9JY06-F1
#
_entry.id   AF-A0A7V9JY06-F1
#
_cell.length_a   1.000
_cell.length_b   1.000
_cell.length_c   1.000
_cell.angle_alpha   90.00
_cell.angle_beta   90.00
_cell.angle_gamma   90.00
#
_symmetry.space_group_name_H-M   'P 1'
#
loop_
_entity.id
_entity.type
_entity.pdbx_description
1 polymer ?
#
loop_
_entity_poly.entity_id
_entity_poly.type
_entity_poly.pdbx_seq_one_letter_code
_entity_poly.pdbx_strand_id
1 'polypeptide(L)'
;AQAPVGFAVAVTLPDSSESVVLDWDNAPVGDVLEFEVRSLTDGIWSPWVHVGASYEEAPDDAPAPTSAGPVWVGTGTEQVEARLLAGSPTGLRLHALDMTMPEPSRFGIAGAVALPGPGIISASQWGSPGWATQNDGCGSRPSYADTVDYAIVHHTVTTNDYSASQAAAQILSVYWQHVNANGWCDIAYNFVVDRHGQTWEGRSGGVDRPVIGGHARGFNTSSTGVVMLGQYQPGASPASASPAPAQRDALRRLLAWKLGLHGVDPTGTVVVTSQCTGSCRYQAGTQVSLPTITSHRAVGQTACPGDNAEAVLAGLRPLVAADVANSGPFTVVPTLEGDRRFVAKAYLDLLARPVDAGALEHWSGVVLRDGRQTFTRALVHSSSCEWSRRVVNDLFLDILGRPVDPGGLAYWSGRICRGEPARLIASLIYASIEYYRDPNQGGGTPEGYARSLYNDILGRTPSSFDVAFWAGEVRRRGIASVAANFYQSLESRERRVRHQYDLLLGRQPDRGGLTYWAAQLGAVDDLALTVELTASDEYYLTP
;
A
#
# COMPACT_ATOMS: atom_id res chain seq x y z
N ALA A 1 17.26 35.42 -7.58
CA ALA A 1 18.64 35.79 -7.95
C ALA A 1 19.50 34.53 -7.93
N GLN A 2 20.61 34.47 -8.68
CA GLN A 2 21.55 33.34 -8.61
C GLN A 2 22.28 33.36 -7.24
N ALA A 3 22.36 32.21 -6.57
CA ALA A 3 23.14 32.07 -5.35
C ALA A 3 24.59 31.67 -5.69
N PRO A 4 25.62 32.47 -5.33
CA PRO A 4 27.01 32.11 -5.57
C PRO A 4 27.49 31.03 -4.57
N VAL A 5 28.52 30.27 -4.94
CA VAL A 5 29.19 29.35 -4.01
C VAL A 5 29.66 30.10 -2.76
N GLY A 6 29.40 29.52 -1.58
CA GLY A 6 29.65 30.13 -0.27
C GLY A 6 28.52 31.04 0.21
N PHE A 7 27.46 31.25 -0.58
CA PHE A 7 26.22 31.87 -0.10
C PHE A 7 25.68 31.08 1.09
N ALA A 8 25.43 31.78 2.19
CA ALA A 8 24.80 31.23 3.38
C ALA A 8 23.64 32.14 3.79
N VAL A 9 22.52 31.53 4.20
CA VAL A 9 21.36 32.25 4.72
C VAL A 9 20.84 31.55 5.97
N ALA A 10 20.61 32.34 7.02
CA ALA A 10 19.92 31.89 8.22
C ALA A 10 18.44 32.30 8.13
N VAL A 11 17.55 31.35 8.39
CA VAL A 11 16.10 31.53 8.30
C VAL A 11 15.48 31.05 9.61
N THR A 12 14.63 31.89 10.21
CA THR A 12 13.80 31.50 11.35
C THR A 12 12.72 30.54 10.90
N LEU A 13 12.61 29.39 11.56
CA LEU A 13 11.59 28.41 11.26
C LEU A 13 10.32 28.65 12.10
N PRO A 14 9.13 28.25 11.61
CA PRO A 14 7.98 28.04 12.46
C PRO A 14 8.28 27.01 13.57
N ASP A 15 7.80 27.24 14.79
CA ASP A 15 8.12 26.44 15.99
C ASP A 15 7.85 24.92 15.84
N SER A 16 6.93 24.53 14.95
CA SER A 16 6.56 23.14 14.69
C SER A 16 7.39 22.45 13.59
N SER A 17 8.35 23.15 12.99
CA SER A 17 9.17 22.58 11.91
C SER A 17 10.21 21.61 12.47
N GLU A 18 10.30 20.43 11.86
CA GLU A 18 11.21 19.35 12.30
C GLU A 18 12.11 18.83 11.16
N SER A 19 11.83 19.22 9.92
CA SER A 19 12.65 18.92 8.75
C SER A 19 12.73 20.10 7.78
N VAL A 20 13.77 20.13 6.95
CA VAL A 20 13.89 21.09 5.84
C VAL A 20 14.25 20.40 4.53
N VAL A 21 13.77 20.97 3.42
CA VAL A 21 14.12 20.55 2.05
C VAL A 21 14.53 21.79 1.25
N LEU A 22 15.57 21.65 0.44
CA LEU A 22 16.00 22.67 -0.52
C LEU A 22 15.49 22.27 -1.90
N ASP A 23 14.92 23.22 -2.66
CA ASP A 23 14.59 23.01 -4.07
C ASP A 23 14.99 24.22 -4.94
N TRP A 24 14.97 24.06 -6.27
CA TRP A 24 15.30 25.11 -7.21
C TRP A 24 14.53 24.96 -8.52
N ASP A 25 14.39 26.06 -9.27
CA ASP A 25 13.67 26.05 -10.56
C ASP A 25 14.53 25.41 -11.65
N ASN A 26 15.83 25.70 -11.69
CA ASN A 26 16.77 25.15 -12.68
C ASN A 26 18.21 25.12 -12.14
N ALA A 27 18.99 24.16 -12.64
CA ALA A 27 20.43 24.07 -12.49
C ALA A 27 21.08 23.92 -13.89
N PRO A 28 22.27 24.50 -14.14
CA PRO A 28 23.02 24.22 -15.35
C PRO A 28 23.23 22.71 -15.56
N VAL A 29 23.08 22.24 -16.80
CA VAL A 29 23.26 20.83 -17.14
C VAL A 29 24.69 20.38 -16.79
N GLY A 30 24.80 19.37 -15.92
CA GLY A 30 26.09 18.84 -15.45
C GLY A 30 26.60 19.44 -14.14
N ASP A 31 25.91 20.43 -13.57
CA ASP A 31 26.24 20.89 -12.21
C ASP A 31 25.92 19.80 -11.18
N VAL A 32 26.86 19.58 -10.26
CA VAL A 32 26.60 18.88 -9.00
C VAL A 32 26.24 19.97 -7.98
N LEU A 33 25.00 19.93 -7.50
CA LEU A 33 24.53 20.84 -6.46
C LEU A 33 24.76 20.21 -5.09
N GLU A 34 25.62 20.85 -4.31
CA GLU A 34 25.98 20.42 -2.97
C GLU A 34 25.70 21.55 -1.98
N PHE A 35 25.11 21.19 -0.85
CA PHE A 35 24.74 22.10 0.22
C PHE A 35 25.18 21.56 1.58
N GLU A 36 25.33 22.47 2.53
CA GLU A 36 25.41 22.17 3.94
C GLU A 36 24.26 22.86 4.67
N VAL A 37 23.64 22.15 5.61
CA VAL A 37 22.53 22.64 6.44
C VAL A 37 22.87 22.41 7.90
N ARG A 38 22.57 23.37 8.78
CA ARG A 38 22.62 23.20 10.23
C ARG A 38 21.46 23.91 10.91
N SER A 39 21.14 23.47 12.12
CA SER A 39 20.05 23.99 12.94
C SER A 39 20.56 24.65 14.21
N LEU A 40 19.84 25.66 14.69
CA LEU A 40 20.04 26.33 15.97
C LEU A 40 18.91 25.91 16.91
N THR A 41 19.28 25.34 18.06
CA THR A 41 18.35 24.94 19.11
C THR A 41 18.96 25.31 20.46
N ASP A 42 18.18 25.97 21.33
CA ASP A 42 18.63 26.46 22.64
C ASP A 42 19.92 27.31 22.55
N GLY A 43 20.03 28.12 21.50
CA GLY A 43 21.22 28.94 21.22
C GLY A 43 22.48 28.17 20.79
N ILE A 44 22.40 26.85 20.53
CA ILE A 44 23.52 26.01 20.10
C ILE A 44 23.33 25.55 18.65
N TRP A 45 24.33 25.83 17.80
CA TRP A 45 24.34 25.33 16.42
C TRP A 45 24.76 23.86 16.38
N SER A 46 24.02 23.05 15.63
CA SER A 46 24.42 21.68 15.30
C SER A 46 25.61 21.64 14.31
N PRO A 47 26.31 20.50 14.20
CA PRO A 47 27.26 20.27 13.12
C PRO A 47 26.59 20.40 11.74
N TRP A 48 27.38 20.76 10.73
CA TRP A 48 26.89 20.81 9.36
C TRP A 48 26.50 19.44 8.82
N VAL A 49 25.33 19.36 8.21
CA VAL A 49 24.79 18.21 7.48
C VAL A 49 24.95 18.47 5.99
N HIS A 50 25.67 17.58 5.30
CA HIS A 50 25.88 17.69 3.86
C HIS A 50 24.72 17.05 3.11
N VAL A 51 24.12 17.77 2.15
CA VAL A 51 23.06 17.27 1.29
C VAL A 51 23.31 17.70 -0.16
N GLY A 52 23.09 16.77 -1.08
CA GLY A 52 23.30 16.99 -2.50
C GLY A 52 22.14 16.46 -3.33
N ALA A 53 22.11 16.86 -4.60
CA ALA A 53 21.18 16.34 -5.60
C ALA A 53 21.85 15.24 -6.43
N SER A 54 21.24 14.05 -6.52
CA SER A 54 21.74 12.94 -7.33
C SER A 54 20.75 12.55 -8.43
N TYR A 55 21.25 12.34 -9.65
CA TYR A 55 20.47 11.87 -10.80
C TYR A 55 20.08 10.38 -10.71
N GLU A 56 20.80 9.59 -9.90
CA GLU A 56 20.66 8.12 -9.85
C GLU A 56 19.50 7.67 -8.96
N GLU A 57 18.99 8.57 -8.10
CA GLU A 57 17.92 8.28 -7.14
C GLU A 57 16.51 8.59 -7.67
N ALA A 58 16.39 8.83 -8.98
CA ALA A 58 15.16 9.27 -9.63
C ALA A 58 14.48 8.15 -10.46
N PRO A 59 13.16 8.27 -10.73
CA PRO A 59 12.46 7.43 -11.70
C PRO A 59 13.14 7.44 -13.08
N ASP A 60 12.94 6.37 -13.86
CA ASP A 60 13.67 6.14 -15.12
C ASP A 60 13.55 7.32 -16.09
N ASP A 61 12.34 7.88 -16.23
CA ASP A 61 12.04 8.99 -17.13
C ASP A 61 12.10 10.37 -16.45
N ALA A 62 12.55 10.45 -15.19
CA ALA A 62 12.56 11.71 -14.46
C ALA A 62 13.60 12.71 -15.02
N PRO A 63 13.29 14.02 -15.03
CA PRO A 63 14.27 15.06 -15.34
C PRO A 63 15.35 15.16 -14.24
N ALA A 64 16.31 16.06 -14.44
CA ALA A 64 17.33 16.36 -13.45
C ALA A 64 16.72 16.64 -12.07
N PRO A 65 17.36 16.20 -10.96
CA PRO A 65 16.83 16.45 -9.62
C PRO A 65 16.72 17.96 -9.38
N THR A 66 15.58 18.37 -8.81
CA THR A 66 15.26 19.76 -8.49
C THR A 66 15.30 20.03 -6.99
N SER A 67 15.75 19.07 -6.18
CA SER A 67 15.82 19.20 -4.72
C SER A 67 17.00 18.48 -4.08
N ALA A 68 17.29 18.86 -2.82
CA ALA A 68 18.24 18.20 -1.92
C ALA A 68 17.66 18.14 -0.49
N GLY A 69 17.97 17.07 0.24
CA GLY A 69 17.38 16.77 1.54
C GLY A 69 16.58 15.46 1.53
N PRO A 70 15.60 15.27 2.44
CA PRO A 70 15.30 16.14 3.59
C PRO A 70 16.40 16.10 4.67
N VAL A 71 16.55 17.19 5.41
CA VAL A 71 17.40 17.26 6.61
C VAL A 71 16.50 17.34 7.83
N TRP A 72 16.60 16.34 8.71
CA TRP A 72 15.97 16.40 10.03
C TRP A 72 16.70 17.42 10.90
N VAL A 73 16.00 18.47 11.32
CA VAL A 73 16.57 19.55 12.15
C VAL A 73 16.19 19.42 13.63
N GLY A 74 15.20 18.57 13.93
CA GLY A 74 14.71 18.35 15.28
C GLY A 74 13.60 19.31 15.70
N THR A 75 12.83 18.91 16.70
CA THR A 75 11.76 19.72 17.29
C THR A 75 12.32 20.89 18.08
N GLY A 76 11.67 22.06 18.02
CA GLY A 76 12.14 23.25 18.73
C GLY A 76 13.35 23.93 18.08
N THR A 77 13.56 23.70 16.78
CA THR A 77 14.57 24.43 16.00
C THR A 77 14.16 25.89 15.85
N GLU A 78 15.01 26.81 16.29
CA GLU A 78 14.79 28.26 16.20
C GLU A 78 15.12 28.78 14.79
N GLN A 79 16.26 28.35 14.26
CA GLN A 79 16.78 28.79 12.97
C GLN A 79 17.46 27.65 12.23
N VAL A 80 17.45 27.73 10.91
CA VAL A 80 18.29 26.90 10.05
C VAL A 80 19.19 27.79 9.23
N GLU A 81 20.44 27.37 9.08
CA GLU A 81 21.38 27.95 8.14
C GLU A 81 21.67 26.96 7.02
N ALA A 82 21.52 27.40 5.78
CA ALA A 82 21.87 26.63 4.59
C ALA A 82 22.98 27.35 3.82
N ARG A 83 23.97 26.57 3.35
CA ARG A 83 25.12 27.04 2.58
C ARG A 83 25.24 26.28 1.27
N LEU A 84 25.44 26.98 0.17
CA LEU A 84 25.77 26.38 -1.13
C LEU A 84 27.28 26.10 -1.22
N LEU A 85 27.66 24.85 -1.46
CA LEU A 85 29.06 24.41 -1.61
C LEU A 85 29.49 24.30 -3.07
N ALA A 86 28.59 23.87 -3.96
CA ALA A 86 28.88 23.67 -5.38
C ALA A 86 27.66 23.92 -6.28
N GLY A 87 27.91 24.36 -7.52
CA GLY A 87 26.91 24.68 -8.53
C GLY A 87 26.36 26.12 -8.44
N SER A 88 25.38 26.44 -9.28
CA SER A 88 24.79 27.80 -9.34
C SER A 88 23.28 27.76 -9.64
N PRO A 89 22.44 27.34 -8.66
CA PRO A 89 21.01 27.17 -8.87
C PRO A 89 20.30 28.53 -9.04
N THR A 90 19.21 28.53 -9.81
CA THR A 90 18.26 29.65 -9.87
C THR A 90 16.97 29.31 -9.15
N GLY A 91 16.41 30.27 -8.42
CA GLY A 91 15.14 30.06 -7.72
C GLY A 91 15.26 29.14 -6.50
N LEU A 92 16.42 29.14 -5.83
CA LEU A 92 16.63 28.34 -4.62
C LEU A 92 15.60 28.71 -3.54
N ARG A 93 14.87 27.71 -3.04
CA ARG A 93 13.93 27.82 -1.93
C ARG A 93 14.31 26.86 -0.82
N LEU A 94 14.03 27.26 0.42
CA LEU A 94 14.13 26.41 1.60
C LEU A 94 12.71 26.23 2.15
N HIS A 95 12.28 24.98 2.26
CA HIS A 95 10.97 24.60 2.78
C HIS A 95 11.13 24.07 4.19
N ALA A 96 10.38 24.65 5.12
CA ALA A 96 10.26 24.17 6.49
C ALA A 96 9.07 23.21 6.56
N LEU A 97 9.31 22.00 7.05
CA LEU A 97 8.32 20.92 7.07
C LEU A 97 7.92 20.61 8.52
N ASP A 98 6.62 20.70 8.78
CA ASP A 98 5.93 20.16 9.95
C ASP A 98 5.20 18.90 9.50
N MET A 99 5.75 17.75 9.85
CA MET A 99 5.22 16.42 9.48
C MET A 99 4.76 15.67 10.73
N THR A 100 4.56 16.41 11.83
CA THR A 100 4.13 15.85 13.10
C THR A 100 2.71 15.37 12.92
N MET A 101 2.54 14.05 12.85
CA MET A 101 1.20 13.49 12.86
C MET A 101 0.54 13.88 14.20
N PRO A 102 -0.67 14.44 14.21
CA PRO A 102 -1.38 14.67 15.46
C PRO A 102 -1.45 13.34 16.22
N GLU A 103 -1.10 13.37 17.51
CA GLU A 103 -1.14 12.21 18.40
C GLU A 103 -2.37 11.34 18.06
N PRO A 104 -2.20 10.03 17.76
CA PRO A 104 -3.33 9.18 17.45
C PRO A 104 -4.32 9.31 18.60
N SER A 105 -5.52 9.81 18.29
CA SER A 105 -6.46 10.12 19.35
C SER A 105 -6.67 8.87 20.20
N ARG A 106 -6.59 9.01 21.52
CA ARG A 106 -6.78 7.89 22.47
C ARG A 106 -8.19 7.26 22.39
N PHE A 107 -9.04 7.78 21.50
CA PHE A 107 -10.41 7.36 21.21
C PHE A 107 -10.69 7.16 19.71
N GLY A 108 -9.65 7.10 18.85
CA GLY A 108 -9.79 6.96 17.40
C GLY A 108 -9.16 5.67 16.93
N ILE A 109 -10.00 4.65 16.80
CA ILE A 109 -9.71 3.46 15.99
C ILE A 109 -9.74 3.89 14.53
N ALA A 110 -8.63 4.45 14.02
CA ALA A 110 -8.32 4.31 12.61
C ALA A 110 -8.14 2.81 12.39
N GLY A 111 -9.07 2.19 11.66
CA GLY A 111 -9.03 0.76 11.36
C GLY A 111 -7.70 0.44 10.69
N ALA A 112 -6.77 -0.15 11.43
CA ALA A 112 -5.53 -0.67 10.90
C ALA A 112 -5.89 -1.83 9.97
N VAL A 113 -5.91 -1.58 8.66
CA VAL A 113 -5.87 -2.65 7.67
C VAL A 113 -4.50 -3.31 7.85
N ALA A 114 -4.50 -4.53 8.35
CA ALA A 114 -3.29 -5.32 8.41
C ALA A 114 -2.94 -5.76 6.98
N LEU A 115 -1.80 -5.28 6.49
CA LEU A 115 -1.32 -5.56 5.13
C LEU A 115 -0.63 -6.93 5.07
N PRO A 116 -0.74 -7.69 3.96
CA PRO A 116 0.02 -8.91 3.78
C PRO A 116 1.52 -8.72 4.11
N GLY A 117 2.09 -9.63 4.90
CA GLY A 117 3.50 -9.60 5.28
C GLY A 117 3.78 -9.30 6.76
N PRO A 118 5.06 -9.21 7.15
CA PRO A 118 5.47 -9.19 8.55
C PRO A 118 5.29 -7.80 9.19
N GLY A 119 4.08 -7.50 9.65
CA GLY A 119 3.80 -6.31 10.49
C GLY A 119 4.04 -4.99 9.75
N ILE A 120 3.63 -4.92 8.48
CA ILE A 120 3.79 -3.75 7.64
C ILE A 120 2.77 -2.68 8.03
N ILE A 121 3.25 -1.48 8.33
CA ILE A 121 2.44 -0.29 8.60
C ILE A 121 2.04 0.31 7.25
N SER A 122 0.75 0.33 6.97
CA SER A 122 0.17 0.82 5.72
C SER A 122 0.32 2.32 5.53
N ALA A 123 0.28 2.75 4.26
CA ALA A 123 0.28 4.15 3.84
C ALA A 123 -0.71 5.01 4.64
N SER A 124 -1.92 4.49 4.87
CA SER A 124 -2.96 5.19 5.64
C SER A 124 -2.63 5.32 7.14
N GLN A 125 -1.91 4.36 7.73
CA GLN A 125 -1.55 4.39 9.15
C GLN A 125 -0.47 5.42 9.46
N TRP A 126 0.44 5.70 8.52
CA TRP A 126 1.49 6.70 8.70
C TRP A 126 1.19 8.05 8.05
N GLY A 127 -0.02 8.23 7.52
CA GLY A 127 -0.51 9.50 7.00
C GLY A 127 -0.06 9.83 5.59
N SER A 128 0.36 8.84 4.80
CA SER A 128 0.76 9.05 3.40
C SER A 128 -0.39 9.67 2.59
N PRO A 129 -0.14 10.75 1.84
CA PRO A 129 -1.12 11.27 0.89
C PRO A 129 -1.36 10.34 -0.33
N GLY A 130 -0.55 9.30 -0.50
CA GLY A 130 -0.70 8.28 -1.54
C GLY A 130 -0.27 8.75 -2.94
N TRP A 131 -0.78 8.09 -3.97
CA TRP A 131 -0.37 8.33 -5.36
C TRP A 131 -0.83 9.71 -5.90
N ALA A 132 0.13 10.54 -6.27
CA ALA A 132 -0.06 11.91 -6.75
C ALA A 132 -0.44 11.97 -8.24
N THR A 133 -1.71 11.70 -8.54
CA THR A 133 -2.27 11.75 -9.93
C THR A 133 -2.21 13.13 -10.60
N GLN A 134 -1.98 14.19 -9.84
CA GLN A 134 -1.88 15.56 -10.33
C GLN A 134 -0.51 15.93 -10.91
N ASN A 135 0.52 15.14 -10.61
CA ASN A 135 1.87 15.40 -11.10
C ASN A 135 2.02 14.92 -12.56
N ASP A 136 2.81 15.63 -13.34
CA ASP A 136 2.99 15.32 -14.76
C ASP A 136 3.59 13.91 -14.95
N GLY A 137 3.01 13.14 -15.87
CA GLY A 137 3.42 11.75 -16.12
C GLY A 137 2.85 10.73 -15.12
N CYS A 138 2.18 11.18 -14.06
CA CYS A 138 1.54 10.31 -13.09
C CYS A 138 0.15 9.91 -13.58
N GLY A 139 0.05 8.70 -14.14
CA GLY A 139 -1.25 8.10 -14.48
C GLY A 139 -2.16 7.94 -13.25
N SER A 140 -3.36 7.42 -13.46
CA SER A 140 -4.36 7.24 -12.37
C SER A 140 -3.97 6.21 -11.31
N ARG A 141 -2.91 5.43 -11.53
CA ARG A 141 -2.43 4.37 -10.64
C ARG A 141 -0.96 3.99 -10.91
N PRO A 142 -0.29 3.31 -9.97
CA PRO A 142 1.04 2.75 -10.16
C PRO A 142 1.12 1.74 -11.32
N SER A 143 2.32 1.59 -11.86
CA SER A 143 2.68 0.55 -12.83
C SER A 143 3.16 -0.72 -12.14
N TYR A 144 3.00 -1.86 -12.82
CA TYR A 144 3.35 -3.19 -12.30
C TYR A 144 4.23 -3.94 -13.29
N ALA A 145 5.23 -4.66 -12.78
CA ALA A 145 5.96 -5.67 -13.54
C ALA A 145 5.20 -7.01 -13.50
N ASP A 146 5.67 -8.01 -14.25
CA ASP A 146 5.07 -9.35 -14.21
C ASP A 146 5.40 -10.08 -12.88
N THR A 147 6.61 -9.86 -12.35
CA THR A 147 7.09 -10.45 -11.09
C THR A 147 8.13 -9.55 -10.43
N VAL A 148 8.53 -9.88 -9.19
CA VAL A 148 9.76 -9.37 -8.57
C VAL A 148 10.82 -10.46 -8.69
N ASP A 149 11.96 -10.13 -9.29
CA ASP A 149 13.10 -11.03 -9.52
C ASP A 149 14.24 -10.79 -8.52
N TYR A 150 14.31 -9.60 -7.93
CA TYR A 150 15.37 -9.21 -6.99
C TYR A 150 14.97 -8.00 -6.12
N ALA A 151 15.73 -7.77 -5.05
CA ALA A 151 15.55 -6.64 -4.14
C ALA A 151 16.78 -5.72 -4.15
N ILE A 152 16.54 -4.42 -4.07
CA ILE A 152 17.59 -3.40 -3.98
C ILE A 152 17.47 -2.69 -2.62
N VAL A 153 18.53 -2.75 -1.83
CA VAL A 153 18.59 -2.12 -0.50
C VAL A 153 19.22 -0.74 -0.59
N HIS A 154 18.56 0.23 0.04
CA HIS A 154 18.90 1.65 0.06
C HIS A 154 19.07 2.18 1.50
N HIS A 155 19.57 3.40 1.64
CA HIS A 155 19.38 4.22 2.83
C HIS A 155 18.77 5.58 2.46
N THR A 156 18.24 6.32 3.44
CA THR A 156 17.65 7.65 3.19
C THR A 156 18.63 8.81 3.36
N VAL A 157 19.84 8.57 3.89
CA VAL A 157 20.80 9.64 4.25
C VAL A 157 20.29 10.52 5.42
N THR A 158 19.17 10.17 6.05
CA THR A 158 18.60 10.95 7.16
C THR A 158 19.27 10.61 8.50
N THR A 159 18.95 11.38 9.55
CA THR A 159 19.51 11.16 10.89
C THR A 159 19.17 9.78 11.45
N ASN A 160 20.09 9.21 12.22
CA ASN A 160 19.85 8.02 13.03
C ASN A 160 19.31 8.37 14.43
N ASP A 161 19.31 9.64 14.80
CA ASP A 161 18.88 10.11 16.12
C ASP A 161 17.42 10.57 16.08
N TYR A 162 16.52 9.59 16.17
CA TYR A 162 15.07 9.79 16.21
C TYR A 162 14.40 8.67 17.03
N SER A 163 13.27 9.02 17.66
CA SER A 163 12.41 8.09 18.37
C SER A 163 11.55 7.24 17.41
N ALA A 164 10.95 6.15 17.90
CA ALA A 164 10.04 5.35 17.08
C ALA A 164 8.83 6.16 16.60
N SER A 165 8.30 7.07 17.44
CA SER A 165 7.17 7.93 17.08
C SER A 165 7.53 8.96 16.00
N GLN A 166 8.80 9.31 15.83
CA GLN A 166 9.28 10.24 14.81
C GLN A 166 9.56 9.58 13.45
N ALA A 167 9.47 8.25 13.35
CA ALA A 167 9.73 7.54 12.09
C ALA A 167 8.77 7.96 10.97
N ALA A 168 7.47 8.09 11.26
CA ALA A 168 6.47 8.52 10.28
C ALA A 168 6.76 9.93 9.74
N ALA A 169 7.12 10.88 10.60
CA ALA A 169 7.46 12.25 10.21
C ALA A 169 8.67 12.29 9.26
N GLN A 170 9.71 11.46 9.52
CA GLN A 170 10.84 11.34 8.60
C GLN A 170 10.45 10.72 7.26
N ILE A 171 9.56 9.72 7.24
CA ILE A 171 9.09 9.11 5.99
C ILE A 171 8.26 10.12 5.19
N LEU A 172 7.41 10.91 5.87
CA LEU A 172 6.63 11.98 5.26
C LEU A 172 7.49 13.09 4.66
N SER A 173 8.62 13.43 5.28
CA SER A 173 9.53 14.42 4.70
C SER A 173 10.23 13.91 3.43
N VAL A 174 10.56 12.61 3.36
CA VAL A 174 11.05 11.96 2.14
C VAL A 174 9.95 11.92 1.07
N TYR A 175 8.72 11.56 1.44
CA TYR A 175 7.56 11.61 0.54
C TYR A 175 7.38 13.02 -0.03
N TRP A 176 7.40 14.05 0.82
CA TRP A 176 7.22 15.44 0.41
C TRP A 176 8.29 15.86 -0.59
N GLN A 177 9.55 15.52 -0.35
CA GLN A 177 10.61 15.81 -1.32
C GLN A 177 10.33 15.12 -2.67
N HIS A 178 10.02 13.82 -2.67
CA HIS A 178 9.79 13.08 -3.89
C HIS A 178 8.58 13.62 -4.68
N VAL A 179 7.47 13.91 -3.99
CA VAL A 179 6.21 14.27 -4.65
C VAL A 179 6.08 15.77 -4.89
N ASN A 180 6.36 16.60 -3.88
CA ASN A 180 6.15 18.04 -3.95
C ASN A 180 7.35 18.77 -4.57
N ALA A 181 8.58 18.36 -4.27
CA ALA A 181 9.76 19.05 -4.78
C ALA A 181 10.25 18.48 -6.13
N ASN A 182 10.25 17.15 -6.27
CA ASN A 182 10.71 16.47 -7.51
C ASN A 182 9.57 16.16 -8.50
N GLY A 183 8.31 16.30 -8.10
CA GLY A 183 7.16 16.04 -8.98
C GLY A 183 6.92 14.56 -9.27
N TRP A 184 7.42 13.63 -8.45
CA TRP A 184 7.20 12.19 -8.65
C TRP A 184 5.80 11.78 -8.21
N CYS A 185 5.37 10.60 -8.64
CA CYS A 185 4.02 10.12 -8.38
C CYS A 185 3.78 9.60 -6.97
N ASP A 186 4.86 9.27 -6.26
CA ASP A 186 4.83 8.74 -4.88
C ASP A 186 6.29 8.68 -4.37
N ILE A 187 6.47 8.24 -3.13
CA ILE A 187 7.78 7.79 -2.65
C ILE A 187 8.37 6.73 -3.58
N ALA A 188 9.68 6.85 -3.87
CA ALA A 188 10.38 6.00 -4.82
C ALA A 188 10.48 4.53 -4.38
N TYR A 189 10.58 4.28 -3.08
CA TYR A 189 10.83 2.97 -2.49
C TYR A 189 9.53 2.19 -2.26
N ASN A 190 9.53 0.88 -2.51
CA ASN A 190 8.37 0.03 -2.20
C ASN A 190 8.15 -0.10 -0.70
N PHE A 191 9.23 -0.17 0.08
CA PHE A 191 9.18 -0.31 1.53
C PHE A 191 10.22 0.56 2.23
N VAL A 192 9.90 0.97 3.46
CA VAL A 192 10.84 1.60 4.39
C VAL A 192 11.00 0.70 5.62
N VAL A 193 12.23 0.57 6.12
CA VAL A 193 12.52 -0.11 7.39
C VAL A 193 13.27 0.86 8.30
N ASP A 194 12.70 1.20 9.45
CA ASP A 194 13.33 2.11 10.41
C ASP A 194 14.27 1.42 11.41
N ARG A 195 15.09 2.21 12.09
CA ARG A 195 16.05 1.74 13.10
C ARG A 195 15.43 0.97 14.28
N HIS A 196 14.14 1.18 14.55
CA HIS A 196 13.38 0.54 15.63
C HIS A 196 12.74 -0.79 15.19
N GLY A 197 12.89 -1.15 13.91
CA GLY A 197 12.41 -2.42 13.35
C GLY A 197 10.97 -2.39 12.86
N GLN A 198 10.38 -1.21 12.68
CA GLN A 198 9.07 -1.09 12.02
C GLN A 198 9.26 -1.10 10.50
N THR A 199 8.34 -1.75 9.81
CA THR A 199 8.32 -1.83 8.35
C THR A 199 7.12 -1.06 7.84
N TRP A 200 7.32 -0.22 6.84
CA TRP A 200 6.30 0.69 6.33
C TRP A 200 6.09 0.44 4.84
N GLU A 201 4.83 0.42 4.42
CA GLU A 201 4.47 0.53 3.01
C GLU A 201 4.95 1.89 2.50
N GLY A 202 5.80 1.88 1.49
CA GLY A 202 6.23 3.09 0.80
C GLY A 202 5.28 3.37 -0.36
N ARG A 203 5.71 2.96 -1.56
CA ARG A 203 5.01 3.21 -2.82
C ARG A 203 3.65 2.51 -2.87
N SER A 204 2.61 3.28 -3.19
CA SER A 204 1.24 2.80 -3.36
C SER A 204 1.14 1.69 -4.41
N GLY A 205 0.12 0.85 -4.30
CA GLY A 205 -0.25 -0.12 -5.36
C GLY A 205 -0.42 -1.56 -4.91
N GLY A 206 -0.17 -1.86 -3.63
CA GLY A 206 -0.30 -3.17 -3.01
C GLY A 206 1.04 -3.80 -2.69
N VAL A 207 1.30 -4.04 -1.39
CA VAL A 207 2.60 -4.52 -0.89
C VAL A 207 2.98 -5.93 -1.37
N ASP A 208 2.00 -6.78 -1.65
CA ASP A 208 2.18 -8.13 -2.17
C ASP A 208 2.38 -8.15 -3.69
N ARG A 209 2.10 -7.05 -4.39
CA ARG A 209 2.17 -6.95 -5.86
C ARG A 209 3.55 -6.49 -6.36
N PRO A 210 3.92 -6.81 -7.61
CA PRO A 210 5.17 -6.34 -8.23
C PRO A 210 5.06 -4.88 -8.70
N VAL A 211 4.83 -3.95 -7.77
CA VAL A 211 4.76 -2.50 -8.05
C VAL A 211 6.13 -2.00 -8.51
N ILE A 212 6.18 -1.34 -9.67
CA ILE A 212 7.44 -0.75 -10.19
C ILE A 212 7.77 0.49 -9.37
N GLY A 213 8.96 0.47 -8.75
CA GLY A 213 9.53 1.56 -7.98
C GLY A 213 10.00 2.76 -8.80
N GLY A 214 10.63 3.73 -8.13
CA GLY A 214 11.39 4.83 -8.74
C GLY A 214 12.73 5.06 -8.06
N HIS A 215 13.29 4.01 -7.45
CA HIS A 215 14.38 4.07 -6.47
C HIS A 215 15.76 3.75 -7.05
N ALA A 216 15.86 3.14 -8.23
CA ALA A 216 17.13 2.79 -8.85
C ALA A 216 17.03 2.91 -10.36
N ARG A 217 17.53 4.02 -10.91
CA ARG A 217 17.38 4.37 -12.32
C ARG A 217 17.90 3.27 -13.26
N GLY A 218 17.06 2.81 -14.18
CA GLY A 218 17.32 1.71 -15.11
C GLY A 218 17.17 0.30 -14.53
N PHE A 219 16.83 0.18 -13.25
CA PHE A 219 16.72 -1.09 -12.51
C PHE A 219 15.44 -1.17 -11.67
N ASN A 220 14.45 -0.30 -11.90
CA ASN A 220 13.19 -0.27 -11.16
C ASN A 220 12.28 -1.46 -11.52
N THR A 221 12.16 -1.78 -12.81
CA THR A 221 11.32 -2.89 -13.30
C THR A 221 11.80 -4.25 -12.76
N SER A 222 10.86 -5.10 -12.36
CA SER A 222 11.10 -6.41 -11.73
C SER A 222 11.90 -6.39 -10.41
N SER A 223 12.09 -5.23 -9.81
CA SER A 223 12.77 -5.10 -8.52
C SER A 223 11.81 -4.65 -7.41
N THR A 224 12.16 -4.95 -6.16
CA THR A 224 11.55 -4.31 -4.99
C THR A 224 12.60 -3.47 -4.24
N GLY A 225 12.35 -2.18 -4.09
CA GLY A 225 13.23 -1.26 -3.37
C GLY A 225 12.87 -1.21 -1.89
N VAL A 226 13.83 -1.54 -1.03
CA VAL A 226 13.69 -1.40 0.43
C VAL A 226 14.70 -0.38 0.93
N VAL A 227 14.21 0.72 1.49
CA VAL A 227 15.08 1.76 2.07
C VAL A 227 15.18 1.61 3.58
N MET A 228 16.40 1.68 4.09
CA MET A 228 16.70 1.74 5.51
C MET A 228 16.73 3.20 5.95
N LEU A 229 15.82 3.60 6.82
CA LEU A 229 15.75 4.98 7.31
C LEU A 229 16.98 5.28 8.19
N GLY A 230 17.87 6.16 7.71
CA GLY A 230 19.10 6.57 8.38
C GLY A 230 20.30 6.79 7.45
N GLN A 231 21.47 7.03 8.05
CA GLN A 231 22.76 7.24 7.39
C GLN A 231 23.78 6.19 7.84
N TYR A 232 24.42 5.49 6.90
CA TYR A 232 25.29 4.34 7.16
C TYR A 232 26.65 4.38 6.44
N GLN A 233 27.01 5.50 5.83
CA GLN A 233 28.32 5.72 5.23
C GLN A 233 29.28 6.35 6.26
N PRO A 234 30.33 5.63 6.71
CA PRO A 234 31.32 6.18 7.64
C PRO A 234 31.92 7.50 7.13
N GLY A 235 32.02 8.47 8.04
CA GLY A 235 32.56 9.80 7.73
C GLY A 235 31.59 10.75 7.02
N ALA A 236 30.36 10.30 6.70
CA ALA A 236 29.32 11.18 6.19
C ALA A 236 28.65 12.00 7.31
N SER A 237 27.93 13.05 6.90
CA SER A 237 27.01 13.82 7.75
C SER A 237 25.59 13.73 7.19
N PRO A 238 24.53 13.43 7.98
CA PRO A 238 24.52 13.26 9.44
C PRO A 238 25.37 12.09 9.93
N ALA A 239 25.67 12.05 11.23
CA ALA A 239 26.54 11.03 11.80
C ALA A 239 26.07 9.60 11.45
N SER A 240 26.95 8.84 10.80
CA SER A 240 26.65 7.47 10.39
C SER A 240 26.57 6.53 11.59
N ALA A 241 25.70 5.53 11.50
CA ALA A 241 25.64 4.42 12.46
C ALA A 241 25.85 3.07 11.75
N SER A 242 25.94 1.99 12.52
CA SER A 242 25.64 0.65 11.99
C SER A 242 24.13 0.42 12.07
N PRO A 243 23.52 -0.28 11.09
CA PRO A 243 22.11 -0.65 11.19
C PRO A 243 21.81 -1.39 12.50
N ALA A 244 20.77 -0.93 13.20
CA ALA A 244 20.38 -1.50 14.48
C ALA A 244 19.93 -2.96 14.32
N PRO A 245 20.12 -3.84 15.32
CA PRO A 245 19.66 -5.23 15.26
C PRO A 245 18.19 -5.37 14.83
N ALA A 246 17.29 -4.55 15.41
CA ALA A 246 15.87 -4.57 15.09
C ALA A 246 15.57 -4.24 13.61
N GLN A 247 16.28 -3.25 13.05
CA GLN A 247 16.18 -2.88 11.64
C GLN A 247 16.68 -4.00 10.72
N ARG A 248 17.80 -4.64 11.05
CA ARG A 248 18.34 -5.78 10.28
C ARG A 248 17.37 -6.97 10.30
N ASP A 249 16.77 -7.26 11.44
CA ASP A 249 15.78 -8.32 11.57
C ASP A 249 14.48 -8.00 10.81
N ALA A 250 14.03 -6.76 10.82
CA ALA A 250 12.87 -6.32 10.05
C ALA A 250 13.13 -6.41 8.53
N LEU A 251 14.29 -5.93 8.07
CA LEU A 251 14.73 -6.09 6.68
C LEU A 251 14.79 -7.57 6.29
N ARG A 252 15.35 -8.45 7.15
CA ARG A 252 15.38 -9.90 6.91
C ARG A 252 13.99 -10.46 6.66
N ARG A 253 13.06 -10.22 7.58
CA ARG A 253 11.68 -10.74 7.53
C ARG A 253 10.94 -10.21 6.30
N LEU A 254 11.06 -8.92 6.02
CA LEU A 254 10.43 -8.28 4.86
C LEU A 254 10.94 -8.89 3.54
N LEU A 255 12.26 -9.03 3.39
CA LEU A 255 12.85 -9.64 2.18
C LEU A 255 12.49 -11.12 2.05
N ALA A 256 12.46 -11.87 3.15
CA ALA A 256 12.06 -13.28 3.12
C ALA A 256 10.62 -13.43 2.63
N TRP A 257 9.71 -12.63 3.18
CA TRP A 257 8.32 -12.62 2.75
C TRP A 257 8.19 -12.19 1.28
N LYS A 258 8.75 -11.03 0.90
CA LYS A 258 8.55 -10.47 -0.43
C LYS A 258 9.17 -11.36 -1.52
N LEU A 259 10.40 -11.84 -1.33
CA LEU A 259 11.06 -12.72 -2.30
C LEU A 259 10.41 -14.11 -2.32
N GLY A 260 9.95 -14.61 -1.17
CA GLY A 260 9.21 -15.86 -1.05
C GLY A 260 7.91 -15.86 -1.86
N LEU A 261 7.16 -14.75 -1.87
CA LEU A 261 5.95 -14.59 -2.70
C LEU A 261 6.21 -14.79 -4.20
N HIS A 262 7.43 -14.48 -4.65
CA HIS A 262 7.82 -14.55 -6.06
C HIS A 262 8.75 -15.73 -6.38
N GLY A 263 8.98 -16.64 -5.42
CA GLY A 263 9.84 -17.81 -5.61
C GLY A 263 11.30 -17.48 -5.89
N VAL A 264 11.79 -16.31 -5.46
CA VAL A 264 13.17 -15.87 -5.68
C VAL A 264 14.09 -16.48 -4.62
N ASP A 265 15.16 -17.15 -5.05
CA ASP A 265 16.23 -17.63 -4.16
C ASP A 265 17.04 -16.43 -3.61
N PRO A 266 17.01 -16.15 -2.30
CA PRO A 266 17.72 -15.02 -1.70
C PRO A 266 19.26 -15.13 -1.73
N THR A 267 19.79 -16.32 -2.03
CA THR A 267 21.22 -16.58 -2.23
C THR A 267 21.63 -16.65 -3.70
N GLY A 268 20.67 -16.59 -4.61
CA GLY A 268 20.88 -16.68 -6.04
C GLY A 268 21.46 -15.42 -6.69
N THR A 269 21.55 -15.47 -8.01
CA THR A 269 21.94 -14.36 -8.87
C THR A 269 20.91 -14.13 -9.96
N VAL A 270 20.69 -12.88 -10.32
CA VAL A 270 19.85 -12.45 -11.44
C VAL A 270 20.70 -11.73 -12.49
N VAL A 271 20.34 -11.86 -13.77
CA VAL A 271 20.91 -11.04 -14.85
C VAL A 271 19.85 -10.04 -15.28
N VAL A 272 20.13 -8.76 -15.08
CA VAL A 272 19.20 -7.66 -15.39
C VAL A 272 19.77 -6.82 -16.51
N THR A 273 18.92 -6.42 -17.45
CA THR A 273 19.30 -5.48 -18.50
C THR A 273 18.96 -4.07 -18.04
N SER A 274 19.96 -3.20 -17.92
CA SER A 274 19.72 -1.81 -17.57
C SER A 274 18.83 -1.14 -18.61
N GLN A 275 17.87 -0.35 -18.14
CA GLN A 275 16.99 0.49 -18.95
C GLN A 275 17.39 1.97 -18.93
N CYS A 276 18.50 2.32 -18.25
CA CYS A 276 18.81 3.73 -18.02
C CYS A 276 19.30 4.44 -19.29
N THR A 277 18.73 5.63 -19.53
CA THR A 277 19.25 6.63 -20.48
C THR A 277 19.82 7.84 -19.76
N GLY A 278 20.98 8.37 -20.21
CA GLY A 278 21.60 9.56 -19.63
C GLY A 278 22.76 9.23 -18.67
N SER A 279 22.92 10.00 -17.60
CA SER A 279 24.00 9.78 -16.63
C SER A 279 23.65 8.63 -15.70
N CYS A 280 24.21 7.45 -15.98
CA CYS A 280 24.02 6.23 -15.20
C CYS A 280 25.28 5.37 -15.20
N ARG A 281 25.46 4.57 -14.13
CA ARG A 281 26.52 3.56 -14.03
C ARG A 281 26.53 2.59 -15.21
N TYR A 282 25.37 2.09 -15.60
CA TYR A 282 25.19 1.18 -16.74
C TYR A 282 24.21 1.80 -17.73
N GLN A 283 24.59 1.81 -19.00
CA GLN A 283 23.75 2.36 -20.07
C GLN A 283 22.72 1.32 -20.53
N ALA A 284 21.61 1.80 -21.11
CA ALA A 284 20.54 0.97 -21.63
C ALA A 284 21.07 -0.19 -22.50
N GLY A 285 20.55 -1.40 -22.27
CA GLY A 285 20.98 -2.62 -22.96
C GLY A 285 22.17 -3.35 -22.33
N THR A 286 22.83 -2.77 -21.32
CA THR A 286 23.89 -3.46 -20.58
C THR A 286 23.31 -4.54 -19.69
N GLN A 287 23.76 -5.79 -19.86
CA GLN A 287 23.42 -6.89 -18.95
C GLN A 287 24.35 -6.88 -17.73
N VAL A 288 23.76 -6.93 -16.54
CA VAL A 288 24.47 -6.88 -15.27
C VAL A 288 24.06 -8.08 -14.41
N SER A 289 25.04 -8.85 -13.96
CA SER A 289 24.82 -9.96 -13.03
C SER A 289 24.87 -9.46 -11.60
N LEU A 290 23.81 -9.69 -10.83
CA LEU A 290 23.63 -9.17 -9.48
C LEU A 290 23.21 -10.31 -8.53
N PRO A 291 23.58 -10.28 -7.25
CA PRO A 291 22.90 -11.07 -6.23
C PRO A 291 21.40 -10.68 -6.19
N THR A 292 20.51 -11.64 -5.92
CA THR A 292 19.06 -11.39 -5.82
C THR A 292 18.67 -10.43 -4.69
N ILE A 293 19.50 -10.29 -3.66
CA ILE A 293 19.46 -9.17 -2.72
C ILE A 293 20.71 -8.34 -2.95
N THR A 294 20.57 -7.18 -3.58
CA THR A 294 21.67 -6.29 -3.95
C THR A 294 21.55 -4.91 -3.27
N SER A 295 22.60 -4.11 -3.38
CA SER A 295 22.62 -2.71 -2.93
C SER A 295 22.42 -1.75 -4.09
N HIS A 296 22.00 -0.52 -3.79
CA HIS A 296 21.92 0.53 -4.81
C HIS A 296 23.29 0.80 -5.47
N ARG A 297 24.37 0.82 -4.68
CA ARG A 297 25.76 0.94 -5.15
C ARG A 297 26.13 -0.04 -6.26
N ALA A 298 25.57 -1.25 -6.24
CA ALA A 298 25.86 -2.26 -7.25
C ALA A 298 25.28 -1.90 -8.63
N VAL A 299 24.22 -1.10 -8.67
CA VAL A 299 23.46 -0.75 -9.89
C VAL A 299 23.58 0.72 -10.31
N GLY A 300 23.95 1.63 -9.40
CA GLY A 300 24.05 3.08 -9.64
C GLY A 300 25.38 3.70 -9.17
N GLN A 301 25.67 4.94 -9.60
CA GLN A 301 26.82 5.73 -9.14
C GLN A 301 26.53 6.40 -7.79
N THR A 302 26.44 5.60 -6.72
CA THR A 302 26.07 6.08 -5.38
C THR A 302 26.84 5.34 -4.28
N ALA A 303 26.99 5.99 -3.12
CA ALA A 303 27.48 5.35 -1.90
C ALA A 303 26.39 4.51 -1.21
N CYS A 304 25.11 4.74 -1.51
CA CYS A 304 23.94 4.08 -0.94
C CYS A 304 24.01 2.54 -1.08
N PRO A 305 23.76 1.74 -0.02
CA PRO A 305 23.18 2.09 1.29
C PRO A 305 24.22 2.51 2.34
N GLY A 306 25.47 2.78 1.96
CA GLY A 306 26.58 3.10 2.87
C GLY A 306 27.33 1.85 3.37
N ASP A 307 28.63 2.00 3.66
CA ASP A 307 29.50 0.84 3.96
C ASP A 307 29.03 -0.01 5.16
N ASN A 308 28.45 0.61 6.20
CA ASN A 308 27.97 -0.15 7.35
C ASN A 308 26.74 -0.99 7.03
N ALA A 309 25.88 -0.55 6.10
CA ALA A 309 24.74 -1.33 5.63
C ALA A 309 25.16 -2.37 4.58
N GLU A 310 26.10 -2.02 3.69
CA GLU A 310 26.68 -2.94 2.71
C GLU A 310 27.27 -4.19 3.38
N ALA A 311 28.00 -3.99 4.47
CA ALA A 311 28.61 -5.07 5.26
C ALA A 311 27.59 -6.07 5.83
N VAL A 312 26.32 -5.68 5.99
CA VAL A 312 25.25 -6.55 6.50
C VAL A 312 24.70 -7.47 5.41
N LEU A 313 24.66 -7.02 4.15
CA LEU A 313 23.92 -7.73 3.09
C LEU A 313 24.44 -9.15 2.81
N ALA A 314 25.76 -9.34 2.84
CA ALA A 314 26.35 -10.66 2.60
C ALA A 314 25.93 -11.69 3.65
N GLY A 315 25.92 -11.31 4.93
CA GLY A 315 25.46 -12.18 6.03
C GLY A 315 23.94 -12.31 6.10
N LEU A 316 23.20 -11.34 5.55
CA LEU A 316 21.73 -11.33 5.54
C LEU A 316 21.16 -12.38 4.57
N ARG A 317 21.71 -12.50 3.36
CA ARG A 317 21.23 -13.43 2.30
C ARG A 317 20.97 -14.87 2.79
N PRO A 318 21.93 -15.57 3.44
CA PRO A 318 21.68 -16.93 3.91
C PRO A 318 20.61 -17.01 5.00
N LEU A 319 20.45 -15.96 5.82
CA LEU A 319 19.38 -15.90 6.82
C LEU A 319 18.01 -15.70 6.17
N VAL A 320 17.93 -14.86 5.13
CA VAL A 320 16.71 -14.69 4.34
C VAL A 320 16.36 -15.99 3.62
N ALA A 321 17.34 -16.69 3.02
CA ALA A 321 17.11 -17.98 2.39
C ALA A 321 16.65 -19.05 3.39
N ALA A 322 17.20 -19.06 4.61
CA ALA A 322 16.72 -19.94 5.67
C ALA A 322 15.26 -19.61 6.04
N ASP A 323 14.90 -18.33 6.16
CA ASP A 323 13.52 -17.91 6.44
C ASP A 323 12.57 -18.31 5.29
N VAL A 324 12.99 -18.15 4.02
CA VAL A 324 12.22 -18.61 2.84
C VAL A 324 12.07 -20.14 2.82
N ALA A 325 13.14 -20.89 3.09
CA ALA A 325 13.13 -22.36 3.11
C ALA A 325 12.29 -22.92 4.28
N ASN A 326 12.40 -22.32 5.46
CA ASN A 326 11.57 -22.63 6.62
C ASN A 326 10.10 -22.23 6.42
N SER A 327 9.82 -21.35 5.46
CA SER A 327 8.45 -20.98 5.09
C SER A 327 7.78 -22.02 4.19
N GLY A 328 8.54 -22.84 3.42
CA GLY A 328 8.03 -23.90 2.54
C GLY A 328 6.87 -23.45 1.59
N PRO A 329 6.23 -24.35 0.83
CA PRO A 329 4.84 -24.10 0.47
C PRO A 329 4.07 -24.08 1.80
N PHE A 330 3.62 -22.89 2.22
CA PHE A 330 2.94 -22.62 3.49
C PHE A 330 2.10 -23.82 3.93
N THR A 331 2.62 -24.62 4.85
CA THR A 331 1.78 -25.55 5.61
C THR A 331 1.48 -24.81 6.89
N VAL A 332 0.26 -24.25 6.98
CA VAL A 332 -0.19 -23.55 8.17
C VAL A 332 -0.14 -24.55 9.33
N VAL A 333 0.77 -24.33 10.29
CA VAL A 333 0.74 -25.03 11.57
C VAL A 333 -0.13 -24.19 12.51
N PRO A 334 -1.35 -24.64 12.86
CA PRO A 334 -2.22 -23.88 13.74
C PRO A 334 -1.56 -23.72 15.10
N THR A 335 -1.53 -22.48 15.61
CA THR A 335 -1.13 -22.19 16.99
C THR A 335 -2.29 -21.50 17.69
N LEU A 336 -2.42 -21.68 19.01
CA LEU A 336 -3.49 -21.01 19.77
C LEU A 336 -3.45 -19.49 19.58
N GLU A 337 -2.27 -18.90 19.46
CA GLU A 337 -2.10 -17.47 19.18
C GLU A 337 -2.52 -17.10 17.75
N GLY A 338 -2.15 -17.89 16.75
CA GLY A 338 -2.62 -17.72 15.37
C GLY A 338 -4.15 -17.86 15.25
N ASP A 339 -4.74 -18.80 15.98
CA ASP A 339 -6.19 -19.02 16.00
C ASP A 339 -6.92 -17.86 16.67
N ARG A 340 -6.37 -17.28 17.74
CA ARG A 340 -6.89 -16.05 18.35
C ARG A 340 -6.86 -14.87 17.37
N ARG A 341 -5.76 -14.68 16.64
CA ARG A 341 -5.65 -13.61 15.61
C ARG A 341 -6.65 -13.81 14.49
N PHE A 342 -6.75 -15.03 13.98
CA PHE A 342 -7.72 -15.40 12.96
C PHE A 342 -9.16 -15.12 13.39
N VAL A 343 -9.54 -15.51 14.62
CA VAL A 343 -10.88 -15.23 15.18
C VAL A 343 -11.12 -13.72 15.29
N ALA A 344 -10.15 -12.97 15.82
CA ALA A 344 -10.27 -11.52 15.95
C ALA A 344 -10.45 -10.83 14.58
N LYS A 345 -9.65 -11.23 13.57
CA LYS A 345 -9.75 -10.74 12.19
C LYS A 345 -11.12 -11.05 11.58
N ALA A 346 -11.58 -12.30 11.69
CA ALA A 346 -12.89 -12.71 11.17
C ALA A 346 -14.07 -11.95 11.80
N TYR A 347 -13.99 -11.60 13.09
CA TYR A 347 -14.99 -10.75 13.73
C TYR A 347 -15.01 -9.33 13.16
N LEU A 348 -13.83 -8.74 12.89
CA LEU A 348 -13.74 -7.43 12.26
C LEU A 348 -14.24 -7.47 10.81
N ASP A 349 -13.75 -8.39 10.00
CA ASP A 349 -14.03 -8.43 8.56
C ASP A 349 -15.48 -8.85 8.26
N LEU A 350 -16.06 -9.73 9.07
CA LEU A 350 -17.41 -10.25 8.84
C LEU A 350 -18.49 -9.51 9.64
N LEU A 351 -18.19 -9.06 10.86
CA LEU A 351 -19.17 -8.44 11.77
C LEU A 351 -18.91 -6.96 12.07
N ALA A 352 -17.79 -6.40 11.60
CA ALA A 352 -17.40 -5.00 11.83
C ALA A 352 -17.30 -4.60 13.32
N ARG A 353 -16.91 -5.55 14.18
CA ARG A 353 -16.68 -5.28 15.61
C ARG A 353 -15.62 -6.20 16.21
N PRO A 354 -14.97 -5.79 17.31
CA PRO A 354 -14.07 -6.68 18.02
C PRO A 354 -14.83 -7.86 18.66
N VAL A 355 -14.13 -8.98 18.74
CA VAL A 355 -14.52 -10.15 19.55
C VAL A 355 -14.24 -9.85 21.03
N ASP A 356 -15.17 -10.21 21.91
CA ASP A 356 -14.95 -10.10 23.36
C ASP A 356 -14.03 -11.23 23.87
N ALA A 357 -13.42 -11.04 25.04
CA ALA A 357 -12.44 -11.99 25.58
C ALA A 357 -13.02 -13.41 25.77
N GLY A 358 -14.29 -13.55 26.15
CA GLY A 358 -14.92 -14.85 26.35
C GLY A 358 -15.16 -15.57 25.03
N ALA A 359 -15.69 -14.86 24.03
CA ALA A 359 -15.88 -15.39 22.69
C ALA A 359 -14.55 -15.71 22.01
N LEU A 360 -13.50 -14.91 22.22
CA LEU A 360 -12.17 -15.15 21.67
C LEU A 360 -11.58 -16.48 22.17
N GLU A 361 -11.65 -16.75 23.48
CA GLU A 361 -11.19 -18.02 24.05
C GLU A 361 -12.02 -19.20 23.55
N HIS A 362 -13.35 -19.05 23.50
CA HIS A 362 -14.23 -20.11 23.02
C HIS A 362 -13.93 -20.46 21.55
N TRP A 363 -13.90 -19.45 20.68
CA TRP A 363 -13.77 -19.65 19.24
C TRP A 363 -12.36 -20.06 18.82
N SER A 364 -11.31 -19.54 19.46
CA SER A 364 -9.95 -20.02 19.19
C SER A 364 -9.81 -21.51 19.55
N GLY A 365 -10.45 -21.96 20.64
CA GLY A 365 -10.53 -23.39 20.97
C GLY A 365 -11.36 -24.23 19.97
N VAL A 366 -12.42 -23.65 19.37
CA VAL A 366 -13.18 -24.31 18.29
C VAL A 366 -12.35 -24.41 17.02
N VAL A 367 -11.63 -23.35 16.63
CA VAL A 367 -10.74 -23.37 15.47
C VAL A 367 -9.67 -24.45 15.62
N LEU A 368 -9.06 -24.55 16.81
CA LEU A 368 -8.03 -25.53 17.09
C LEU A 368 -8.53 -26.99 17.01
N ARG A 369 -9.76 -27.26 17.46
CA ARG A 369 -10.33 -28.62 17.51
C ARG A 369 -11.05 -29.04 16.24
N ASP A 370 -11.85 -28.13 15.70
CA ASP A 370 -12.88 -28.40 14.70
C ASP A 370 -12.62 -27.67 13.37
N GLY A 371 -11.56 -26.85 13.32
CA GLY A 371 -11.10 -26.15 12.12
C GLY A 371 -11.78 -24.79 11.87
N ARG A 372 -11.11 -23.97 11.04
CA ARG A 372 -11.55 -22.60 10.71
C ARG A 372 -12.92 -22.54 10.04
N GLN A 373 -13.20 -23.48 9.14
CA GLN A 373 -14.48 -23.53 8.41
C GLN A 373 -15.67 -23.71 9.37
N THR A 374 -15.52 -24.52 10.42
CA THR A 374 -16.54 -24.72 11.45
C THR A 374 -16.84 -23.41 12.18
N PHE A 375 -15.80 -22.70 12.61
CA PHE A 375 -15.94 -21.38 13.23
C PHE A 375 -16.58 -20.36 12.27
N THR A 376 -16.06 -20.20 11.05
CA THR A 376 -16.55 -19.20 10.11
C THR A 376 -18.02 -19.42 9.77
N ARG A 377 -18.44 -20.68 9.58
CA ARG A 377 -19.86 -21.03 9.41
C ARG A 377 -20.69 -20.68 10.63
N ALA A 378 -20.21 -20.99 11.83
CA ALA A 378 -20.91 -20.66 13.07
C ALA A 378 -21.08 -19.13 13.25
N LEU A 379 -20.09 -18.35 12.83
CA LEU A 379 -20.12 -16.89 12.92
C LEU A 379 -21.19 -16.29 11.98
N VAL A 380 -21.18 -16.67 10.70
CA VAL A 380 -22.07 -16.11 9.68
C VAL A 380 -23.50 -16.67 9.75
N HIS A 381 -23.68 -17.87 10.30
CA HIS A 381 -24.99 -18.50 10.54
C HIS A 381 -25.44 -18.41 12.01
N SER A 382 -24.84 -17.52 12.80
CA SER A 382 -25.19 -17.37 14.21
C SER A 382 -26.66 -17.00 14.39
N SER A 383 -27.27 -17.50 15.47
CA SER A 383 -28.67 -17.19 15.83
C SER A 383 -28.89 -15.71 16.15
N SER A 384 -27.81 -14.95 16.41
CA SER A 384 -27.87 -13.51 16.55
C SER A 384 -28.23 -12.83 15.22
N CYS A 385 -28.06 -13.46 14.06
CA CYS A 385 -28.24 -12.90 12.71
C CYS A 385 -27.42 -11.63 12.47
N GLU A 386 -26.29 -11.47 13.17
CA GLU A 386 -25.49 -10.25 13.14
C GLU A 386 -24.90 -10.00 11.74
N TRP A 387 -24.26 -11.03 11.17
CA TRP A 387 -23.75 -10.99 9.80
C TRP A 387 -24.85 -10.64 8.79
N SER A 388 -26.03 -11.25 8.91
CA SER A 388 -27.17 -10.97 8.03
C SER A 388 -27.65 -9.52 8.11
N ARG A 389 -27.61 -8.90 9.30
CA ARG A 389 -27.99 -7.48 9.46
C ARG A 389 -27.00 -6.58 8.75
N ARG A 390 -25.70 -6.87 8.90
CA ARG A 390 -24.66 -6.13 8.19
C ARG A 390 -24.84 -6.23 6.68
N VAL A 391 -24.94 -7.44 6.14
CA VAL A 391 -25.11 -7.66 4.68
C VAL A 391 -26.30 -6.88 4.13
N VAL A 392 -27.44 -6.88 4.83
CA VAL A 392 -28.61 -6.11 4.40
C VAL A 392 -28.32 -4.61 4.40
N ASN A 393 -27.69 -4.10 5.45
CA ASN A 393 -27.38 -2.68 5.52
C ASN A 393 -26.41 -2.25 4.41
N ASP A 394 -25.38 -3.05 4.16
CA ASP A 394 -24.39 -2.80 3.11
C ASP A 394 -25.08 -2.83 1.72
N LEU A 395 -25.96 -3.81 1.46
CA LEU A 395 -26.74 -3.86 0.21
C LEU A 395 -27.62 -2.62 0.01
N PHE A 396 -28.24 -2.09 1.07
CA PHE A 396 -29.05 -0.87 0.97
C PHE A 396 -28.21 0.38 0.72
N LEU A 397 -27.05 0.49 1.38
CA LEU A 397 -26.11 1.59 1.16
C LEU A 397 -25.55 1.56 -0.27
N ASP A 398 -25.10 0.39 -0.73
CA ASP A 398 -24.47 0.24 -2.03
C ASP A 398 -25.46 0.43 -3.19
N ILE A 399 -26.69 -0.07 -3.04
CA ILE A 399 -27.68 -0.06 -4.13
C ILE A 399 -28.55 1.19 -4.10
N LEU A 400 -28.94 1.70 -2.93
CA LEU A 400 -29.88 2.81 -2.79
C LEU A 400 -29.25 4.07 -2.18
N GLY A 401 -27.97 4.04 -1.81
CA GLY A 401 -27.27 5.20 -1.24
C GLY A 401 -27.74 5.58 0.17
N ARG A 402 -28.48 4.71 0.86
CA ARG A 402 -29.02 4.98 2.21
C ARG A 402 -29.08 3.72 3.06
N PRO A 403 -29.01 3.83 4.40
CA PRO A 403 -29.21 2.68 5.26
C PRO A 403 -30.65 2.16 5.18
N VAL A 404 -30.81 0.89 5.54
CA VAL A 404 -32.13 0.28 5.69
C VAL A 404 -32.78 0.80 6.99
N ASP A 405 -34.10 1.01 6.97
CA ASP A 405 -34.83 1.39 8.18
C ASP A 405 -34.90 0.21 9.17
N PRO A 406 -35.14 0.46 10.47
CA PRO A 406 -35.13 -0.61 11.48
C PRO A 406 -36.11 -1.76 11.21
N GLY A 407 -37.29 -1.47 10.64
CA GLY A 407 -38.28 -2.49 10.30
C GLY A 407 -37.86 -3.31 9.09
N GLY A 408 -37.37 -2.63 8.05
CA GLY A 408 -36.75 -3.26 6.87
C GLY A 408 -35.56 -4.14 7.25
N LEU A 409 -34.68 -3.66 8.12
CA LEU A 409 -33.49 -4.39 8.57
C LEU A 409 -33.90 -5.72 9.19
N ALA A 410 -34.84 -5.70 10.13
CA ALA A 410 -35.34 -6.90 10.80
C ALA A 410 -36.00 -7.89 9.81
N TYR A 411 -36.78 -7.37 8.85
CA TYR A 411 -37.44 -8.19 7.83
C TYR A 411 -36.42 -8.89 6.92
N TRP A 412 -35.52 -8.13 6.29
CA TRP A 412 -34.56 -8.63 5.31
C TRP A 412 -33.49 -9.51 5.96
N SER A 413 -32.92 -9.09 7.10
CA SER A 413 -31.87 -9.85 7.76
C SER A 413 -32.40 -11.19 8.29
N GLY A 414 -33.67 -11.21 8.73
CA GLY A 414 -34.33 -12.43 9.18
C GLY A 414 -34.49 -13.48 8.08
N ARG A 415 -34.62 -13.06 6.81
CA ARG A 415 -34.69 -13.97 5.66
C ARG A 415 -33.34 -14.64 5.42
N ILE A 416 -32.27 -13.85 5.35
CA ILE A 416 -30.90 -14.36 5.19
C ILE A 416 -30.53 -15.30 6.34
N CYS A 417 -30.88 -14.93 7.58
CA CYS A 417 -30.61 -15.73 8.76
C CYS A 417 -31.32 -17.09 8.76
N ARG A 418 -32.45 -17.22 8.06
CA ARG A 418 -33.17 -18.51 7.86
C ARG A 418 -32.71 -19.27 6.61
N GLY A 419 -31.60 -18.86 6.01
CA GLY A 419 -30.99 -19.55 4.87
C GLY A 419 -31.43 -19.02 3.50
N GLU A 420 -32.10 -17.86 3.44
CA GLU A 420 -32.37 -17.26 2.14
C GLU A 420 -31.10 -16.64 1.54
N PRO A 421 -30.77 -16.91 0.26
CA PRO A 421 -29.55 -16.38 -0.33
C PRO A 421 -29.53 -14.85 -0.39
N ALA A 422 -28.41 -14.24 0.03
CA ALA A 422 -28.24 -12.78 -0.01
C ALA A 422 -28.41 -12.21 -1.43
N ARG A 423 -28.01 -12.99 -2.45
CA ARG A 423 -28.22 -12.65 -3.87
C ARG A 423 -29.68 -12.40 -4.26
N LEU A 424 -30.65 -13.05 -3.60
CA LEU A 424 -32.07 -12.81 -3.86
C LEU A 424 -32.49 -11.45 -3.30
N ILE A 425 -31.99 -11.10 -2.12
CA ILE A 425 -32.27 -9.81 -1.49
C ILE A 425 -31.69 -8.68 -2.34
N ALA A 426 -30.43 -8.79 -2.77
CA ALA A 426 -29.81 -7.83 -3.68
C ALA A 426 -30.63 -7.65 -4.98
N SER A 427 -31.06 -8.75 -5.60
CA SER A 427 -31.91 -8.73 -6.80
C SER A 427 -33.25 -8.02 -6.55
N LEU A 428 -33.85 -8.18 -5.37
CA LEU A 428 -35.09 -7.51 -4.99
C LEU A 428 -34.92 -6.01 -4.75
N ILE A 429 -33.77 -5.58 -4.23
CA ILE A 429 -33.45 -4.16 -4.05
C ILE A 429 -33.25 -3.48 -5.42
N TYR A 430 -32.50 -4.10 -6.34
CA TYR A 430 -32.40 -3.62 -7.73
C TYR A 430 -33.75 -3.65 -8.47
N ALA A 431 -34.66 -4.55 -8.09
CA ALA A 431 -36.01 -4.62 -8.62
C ALA A 431 -37.01 -3.69 -7.90
N SER A 432 -36.55 -2.86 -6.98
CA SER A 432 -37.43 -1.98 -6.21
C SER A 432 -37.91 -0.80 -7.06
N ILE A 433 -39.11 -0.32 -6.72
CA ILE A 433 -39.65 0.89 -7.35
C ILE A 433 -38.81 2.13 -7.01
N GLU A 434 -38.10 2.08 -5.88
CA GLU A 434 -37.20 3.13 -5.43
C GLU A 434 -36.00 3.26 -6.38
N TYR A 435 -35.24 2.18 -6.58
CA TYR A 435 -34.14 2.16 -7.54
C TYR A 435 -34.61 2.51 -8.97
N TYR A 436 -35.77 1.98 -9.38
CA TYR A 436 -36.30 2.25 -10.72
C TYR A 436 -36.67 3.72 -10.93
N ARG A 437 -37.22 4.41 -9.91
CA ARG A 437 -37.70 5.80 -10.02
C ARG A 437 -36.64 6.83 -9.65
N ASP A 438 -35.56 6.44 -8.98
CA ASP A 438 -34.51 7.37 -8.60
C ASP A 438 -33.94 8.06 -9.88
N PRO A 439 -33.94 9.41 -9.93
CA PRO A 439 -33.52 10.16 -11.12
C PRO A 439 -32.02 10.02 -11.44
N ASN A 440 -31.20 9.69 -10.44
CA ASN A 440 -29.77 9.42 -10.60
C ASN A 440 -29.49 7.96 -10.94
N GLN A 441 -30.48 7.08 -10.77
CA GLN A 441 -30.40 5.67 -11.15
C GLN A 441 -31.37 5.40 -12.32
N GLY A 442 -32.43 4.61 -12.10
CA GLY A 442 -33.29 4.11 -13.17
C GLY A 442 -34.08 5.19 -13.93
N GLY A 443 -34.16 6.41 -13.40
CA GLY A 443 -34.75 7.56 -14.08
C GLY A 443 -36.24 7.40 -14.40
N GLY A 444 -36.92 6.43 -13.79
CA GLY A 444 -38.33 6.12 -14.03
C GLY A 444 -38.63 5.51 -15.40
N THR A 445 -37.63 5.17 -16.20
CA THR A 445 -37.80 4.67 -17.58
C THR A 445 -37.12 3.32 -17.79
N PRO A 446 -37.65 2.44 -18.67
CA PRO A 446 -36.97 1.19 -19.01
C PRO A 446 -35.54 1.38 -19.52
N GLU A 447 -35.30 2.44 -20.30
CA GLU A 447 -33.99 2.77 -20.87
C GLU A 447 -33.00 3.31 -19.82
N GLY A 448 -33.48 4.11 -18.87
CA GLY A 448 -32.69 4.59 -17.74
C GLY A 448 -32.29 3.43 -16.84
N TYR A 449 -33.28 2.61 -16.45
CA TYR A 449 -33.08 1.41 -15.64
C TYR A 449 -32.07 0.43 -16.26
N ALA A 450 -32.20 0.13 -17.56
CA ALA A 450 -31.24 -0.72 -18.25
C ALA A 450 -29.81 -0.15 -18.16
N ARG A 451 -29.62 1.15 -18.38
CA ARG A 451 -28.31 1.82 -18.25
C ARG A 451 -27.72 1.67 -16.85
N SER A 452 -28.53 1.92 -15.81
CA SER A 452 -28.07 1.83 -14.43
C SER A 452 -27.66 0.42 -14.04
N LEU A 453 -28.41 -0.61 -14.45
CA LEU A 453 -28.01 -2.00 -14.18
C LEU A 453 -26.67 -2.38 -14.83
N TYR A 454 -26.37 -1.89 -16.04
CA TYR A 454 -25.06 -2.10 -16.66
C TYR A 454 -23.92 -1.42 -15.88
N ASN A 455 -24.13 -0.19 -15.42
CA ASN A 455 -23.10 0.52 -14.66
C ASN A 455 -22.92 -0.10 -13.27
N ASP A 456 -24.00 -0.29 -12.54
CA ASP A 456 -23.95 -0.68 -11.13
C ASP A 456 -23.57 -2.16 -10.98
N ILE A 457 -24.24 -3.05 -11.74
CA ILE A 457 -24.04 -4.50 -11.61
C ILE A 457 -22.88 -5.00 -12.48
N LEU A 458 -22.67 -4.44 -13.67
CA LEU A 458 -21.66 -4.93 -14.62
C LEU A 458 -20.43 -4.03 -14.75
N GLY A 459 -20.46 -2.80 -14.25
CA GLY A 459 -19.30 -1.91 -14.20
C GLY A 459 -18.87 -1.38 -15.57
N ARG A 460 -19.78 -1.34 -16.56
CA ARG A 460 -19.48 -0.87 -17.91
C ARG A 460 -20.64 -0.15 -18.57
N THR A 461 -20.31 0.70 -19.54
CA THR A 461 -21.30 1.43 -20.34
C THR A 461 -21.94 0.49 -21.39
N PRO A 462 -23.28 0.43 -21.48
CA PRO A 462 -23.96 -0.37 -22.50
C PRO A 462 -23.97 0.30 -23.87
N SER A 463 -24.07 -0.50 -24.94
CA SER A 463 -24.36 0.03 -26.27
C SER A 463 -25.81 0.49 -26.39
N SER A 464 -26.12 1.28 -27.42
CA SER A 464 -27.52 1.67 -27.72
C SER A 464 -28.41 0.47 -28.01
N PHE A 465 -27.86 -0.59 -28.62
CA PHE A 465 -28.56 -1.85 -28.85
C PHE A 465 -28.90 -2.57 -27.53
N ASP A 466 -27.93 -2.68 -26.63
CA ASP A 466 -28.11 -3.30 -25.31
C ASP A 466 -29.24 -2.60 -24.53
N VAL A 467 -29.22 -1.26 -24.51
CA VAL A 467 -30.25 -0.46 -23.83
C VAL A 467 -31.63 -0.72 -24.45
N ALA A 468 -31.74 -0.72 -25.78
CA ALA A 468 -33.02 -0.98 -26.45
C ALA A 468 -33.56 -2.39 -26.18
N PHE A 469 -32.68 -3.40 -26.22
CA PHE A 469 -33.03 -4.78 -25.94
C PHE A 469 -33.57 -4.94 -24.51
N TRP A 470 -32.81 -4.50 -23.51
CA TRP A 470 -33.18 -4.65 -22.10
C TRP A 470 -34.38 -3.78 -21.72
N ALA A 471 -34.50 -2.57 -22.29
CA ALA A 471 -35.72 -1.76 -22.13
C ALA A 471 -36.96 -2.48 -22.69
N GLY A 472 -36.82 -3.24 -23.78
CA GLY A 472 -37.86 -4.13 -24.31
C GLY A 472 -38.22 -5.25 -23.32
N GLU A 473 -37.22 -5.89 -22.73
CA GLU A 473 -37.44 -6.96 -21.74
C GLU A 473 -38.05 -6.45 -20.43
N VAL A 474 -37.70 -5.23 -19.97
CA VAL A 474 -38.37 -4.57 -18.83
C VAL A 474 -39.86 -4.42 -19.10
N ARG A 475 -40.26 -3.99 -20.31
CA ARG A 475 -41.68 -3.84 -20.67
C ARG A 475 -42.42 -5.18 -20.75
N ARG A 476 -41.74 -6.25 -21.18
CA ARG A 476 -42.35 -7.57 -21.39
C ARG A 476 -42.43 -8.41 -20.12
N ARG A 477 -41.37 -8.39 -19.31
CA ARG A 477 -41.18 -9.30 -18.17
C ARG A 477 -41.12 -8.59 -16.82
N GLY A 478 -41.06 -7.26 -16.81
CA GLY A 478 -40.96 -6.45 -15.61
C GLY A 478 -39.54 -6.34 -15.06
N ILE A 479 -39.34 -5.33 -14.20
CA ILE A 479 -38.04 -4.99 -13.59
C ILE A 479 -37.45 -6.12 -12.76
N ALA A 480 -38.27 -6.91 -12.06
CA ALA A 480 -37.80 -8.03 -11.24
C ALA A 480 -37.11 -9.13 -12.06
N SER A 481 -37.67 -9.45 -13.24
CA SER A 481 -37.06 -10.44 -14.13
C SER A 481 -35.73 -9.93 -14.69
N VAL A 482 -35.65 -8.65 -15.05
CA VAL A 482 -34.44 -8.04 -15.61
C VAL A 482 -33.35 -7.92 -14.55
N ALA A 483 -33.66 -7.42 -13.34
CA ALA A 483 -32.71 -7.35 -12.21
C ALA A 483 -32.08 -8.71 -11.91
N ALA A 484 -32.91 -9.75 -11.81
CA ALA A 484 -32.44 -11.11 -11.53
C ALA A 484 -31.51 -11.63 -12.65
N ASN A 485 -31.81 -11.35 -13.92
CA ASN A 485 -30.93 -11.74 -15.04
C ASN A 485 -29.57 -11.03 -14.98
N PHE A 486 -29.53 -9.72 -14.70
CA PHE A 486 -28.28 -8.98 -14.56
C PHE A 486 -27.45 -9.50 -13.39
N TYR A 487 -28.06 -9.63 -12.21
CA TYR A 487 -27.35 -10.03 -10.99
C TYR A 487 -26.84 -11.48 -11.05
N GLN A 488 -27.55 -12.38 -11.76
CA GLN A 488 -27.11 -13.77 -11.94
C GLN A 488 -26.22 -13.99 -13.18
N SER A 489 -26.00 -12.96 -13.99
CA SER A 489 -25.11 -13.05 -15.15
C SER A 489 -23.71 -13.51 -14.75
N LEU A 490 -23.00 -14.19 -15.66
CA LEU A 490 -21.61 -14.59 -15.42
C LEU A 490 -20.73 -13.39 -15.09
N GLU A 491 -20.89 -12.29 -15.82
CA GLU A 491 -20.15 -11.04 -15.62
C GLU A 491 -20.36 -10.47 -14.21
N SER A 492 -21.61 -10.44 -13.72
CA SER A 492 -21.89 -10.02 -12.34
C SER A 492 -21.27 -10.97 -11.32
N ARG A 493 -21.38 -12.28 -11.52
CA ARG A 493 -20.77 -13.29 -10.62
C ARG A 493 -19.26 -13.12 -10.56
N GLU A 494 -18.58 -12.96 -11.69
CA GLU A 494 -17.13 -12.71 -11.71
C GLU A 494 -16.75 -11.43 -10.97
N ARG A 495 -17.51 -10.34 -11.11
CA ARG A 495 -17.26 -9.11 -10.35
C ARG A 495 -17.42 -9.33 -8.84
N ARG A 496 -18.44 -10.06 -8.40
CA ARG A 496 -18.62 -10.38 -6.97
C ARG A 496 -17.53 -11.30 -6.42
N VAL A 497 -17.05 -12.28 -7.19
CA VAL A 497 -15.88 -13.09 -6.80
C VAL A 497 -14.67 -12.18 -6.61
N ARG A 498 -14.35 -11.33 -7.60
CA ARG A 498 -13.23 -10.39 -7.52
C ARG A 498 -13.33 -9.49 -6.30
N HIS A 499 -14.53 -8.99 -6.00
CA HIS A 499 -14.78 -8.16 -4.84
C HIS A 499 -14.56 -8.90 -3.51
N GLN A 500 -15.04 -10.14 -3.36
CA GLN A 500 -14.82 -10.89 -2.11
C GLN A 500 -13.35 -11.28 -1.90
N TYR A 501 -12.63 -11.61 -2.98
CA TYR A 501 -11.18 -11.84 -2.93
C TYR A 501 -10.43 -10.57 -2.50
N ASP A 502 -10.81 -9.42 -3.04
CA ASP A 502 -10.22 -8.13 -2.68
C ASP A 502 -10.48 -7.80 -1.20
N LEU A 503 -11.74 -7.94 -0.75
CA LEU A 503 -12.15 -7.66 0.62
C LEU A 503 -11.50 -8.57 1.66
N LEU A 504 -11.42 -9.88 1.40
CA LEU A 504 -11.01 -10.87 2.40
C LEU A 504 -9.52 -11.21 2.33
N LEU A 505 -8.93 -11.15 1.14
CA LEU A 505 -7.56 -11.59 0.88
C LEU A 505 -6.64 -10.48 0.33
N GLY A 506 -7.18 -9.30 0.01
CA GLY A 506 -6.38 -8.16 -0.46
C GLY A 506 -5.83 -8.31 -1.88
N ARG A 507 -6.31 -9.29 -2.66
CA ARG A 507 -5.85 -9.54 -4.03
C ARG A 507 -6.98 -9.96 -4.95
N GLN A 508 -6.70 -10.02 -6.25
CA GLN A 508 -7.62 -10.58 -7.24
C GLN A 508 -7.48 -12.12 -7.34
N PRO A 509 -8.56 -12.85 -7.68
CA PRO A 509 -8.49 -14.28 -7.96
C PRO A 509 -7.66 -14.55 -9.22
N ASP A 510 -6.92 -15.66 -9.25
CA ASP A 510 -6.32 -16.13 -10.49
C ASP A 510 -7.42 -16.58 -11.48
N ARG A 511 -7.06 -16.80 -12.74
CA ARG A 511 -8.02 -17.16 -13.80
C ARG A 511 -8.82 -18.44 -13.48
N GLY A 512 -8.17 -19.43 -12.87
CA GLY A 512 -8.81 -20.69 -12.47
C GLY A 512 -9.78 -20.48 -11.31
N GLY A 513 -9.33 -19.79 -10.25
CA GLY A 513 -10.15 -19.44 -9.09
C GLY A 513 -11.37 -18.60 -9.48
N LEU A 514 -11.20 -17.59 -10.33
CA LEU A 514 -12.30 -16.76 -10.82
C LEU A 514 -13.34 -17.60 -11.57
N THR A 515 -12.89 -18.45 -12.50
CA THR A 515 -13.78 -19.28 -13.31
C THR A 515 -14.55 -20.26 -12.44
N TYR A 516 -13.85 -20.93 -11.51
CA TYR A 516 -14.45 -21.89 -10.58
C TYR A 516 -15.50 -21.22 -9.70
N TRP A 517 -15.14 -20.14 -9.00
CA TRP A 517 -16.05 -19.49 -8.07
C TRP A 517 -17.21 -18.79 -8.76
N ALA A 518 -17.00 -18.19 -9.93
CA ALA A 518 -18.10 -17.61 -10.69
C ALA A 518 -19.10 -18.68 -11.12
N ALA A 519 -18.63 -19.88 -11.49
CA ALA A 519 -19.51 -21.03 -11.75
C ALA A 519 -20.26 -21.47 -10.48
N GLN A 520 -19.56 -21.59 -9.33
CA GLN A 520 -20.16 -21.96 -8.05
C GLN A 520 -21.24 -20.96 -7.60
N LEU A 521 -21.02 -19.65 -7.72
CA LEU A 521 -22.03 -18.63 -7.38
C LEU A 521 -23.32 -18.73 -8.22
N GLY A 522 -23.31 -19.47 -9.33
CA GLY A 522 -24.53 -19.79 -10.08
C GLY A 522 -25.37 -20.90 -9.43
N ALA A 523 -24.76 -21.73 -8.59
CA ALA A 523 -25.37 -22.88 -7.92
C ALA A 523 -25.56 -22.66 -6.40
N VAL A 524 -24.66 -21.91 -5.76
CA VAL A 524 -24.66 -21.62 -4.31
C VAL A 524 -24.73 -20.11 -4.02
N ASP A 525 -24.90 -19.72 -2.76
CA ASP A 525 -24.94 -18.30 -2.37
C ASP A 525 -23.56 -17.66 -2.28
N ASP A 526 -23.50 -16.33 -2.36
CA ASP A 526 -22.28 -15.51 -2.18
C ASP A 526 -21.62 -15.78 -0.81
N LEU A 527 -22.39 -16.24 0.18
CA LEU A 527 -21.92 -16.65 1.49
C LEU A 527 -20.97 -17.86 1.46
N ALA A 528 -21.16 -18.80 0.53
CA ALA A 528 -20.31 -19.98 0.45
C ALA A 528 -18.87 -19.55 0.12
N LEU A 529 -18.69 -18.63 -0.83
CA LEU A 529 -17.38 -18.08 -1.15
C LEU A 529 -16.77 -17.35 0.06
N THR A 530 -17.55 -16.52 0.77
CA THR A 530 -17.09 -15.82 1.97
C THR A 530 -16.56 -16.80 3.03
N VAL A 531 -17.30 -17.88 3.30
CA VAL A 531 -16.87 -18.90 4.27
C VAL A 531 -15.55 -19.55 3.85
N GLU A 532 -15.42 -19.91 2.57
CA GLU A 532 -14.26 -20.63 2.05
C GLU A 532 -13.02 -19.74 1.99
N LEU A 533 -13.17 -18.49 1.56
CA LEU A 533 -12.07 -17.52 1.57
C LEU A 533 -11.63 -17.21 3.00
N THR A 534 -12.55 -16.90 3.91
CA THR A 534 -12.20 -16.64 5.31
C THR A 534 -11.58 -17.87 5.98
N ALA A 535 -12.03 -19.08 5.69
CA ALA A 535 -11.47 -20.29 6.29
C ALA A 535 -10.12 -20.74 5.67
N SER A 536 -9.69 -20.10 4.58
CA SER A 536 -8.47 -20.49 3.86
C SER A 536 -7.20 -20.27 4.67
N ASP A 537 -6.13 -20.98 4.29
CA ASP A 537 -4.79 -20.74 4.84
C ASP A 537 -4.31 -19.33 4.52
N GLU A 538 -4.65 -18.83 3.34
CA GLU A 538 -4.31 -17.49 2.90
C GLU A 538 -4.90 -16.41 3.82
N TYR A 539 -6.19 -16.52 4.14
CA TYR A 539 -6.85 -15.60 5.06
C TYR A 539 -6.25 -15.68 6.48
N TYR A 540 -5.88 -16.88 6.92
CA TYR A 540 -5.24 -17.11 8.21
C TYR A 540 -3.86 -16.44 8.31
N LEU A 541 -3.18 -16.32 7.17
CA LEU A 541 -1.82 -15.78 7.07
C LEU A 541 -1.80 -14.29 6.75
N THR A 542 -2.89 -13.72 6.21
CA THR A 542 -3.09 -12.26 6.20
C THR A 542 -3.16 -11.77 7.65
N PRO A 543 -2.32 -10.79 8.04
CA PRO A 543 -2.22 -10.35 9.42
C PRO A 543 -3.49 -9.66 9.94
#